data_AF-A0A3E0P686-F1
#
_entry.id   AF-A0A3E0P686-F1
#
_cell.length_a   1.000
_cell.length_b   1.000
_cell.length_c   1.000
_cell.angle_alpha   90.00
_cell.angle_beta   90.00
_cell.angle_gamma   90.00
#
_symmetry.space_group_name_H-M   'P 1'
#
loop_
_entity.id
_entity.type
_entity.pdbx_description
1 polymer ?
#
loop_
_entity_poly.entity_id
_entity_poly.type
_entity_poly.pdbx_seq_one_letter_code
_entity_poly.pdbx_strand_id
1 'polypeptide(L)'
;MARKRKHEKRERDRQANRARPVVNGVVLPEGAIPADLSQQAPNNSYSPPLFYVDQPFTCVDCGSDEVWTAEQQKWYYEVAKGPIQAMAIRCRDCRRKHRERVEEQRRKSMAGQLNNKKS
;
A
#
# COMPACT_ATOMS: atom_id res chain seq x y z
N MET A 1 27.60 15.03 -34.15
CA MET A 1 26.24 14.48 -33.88
C MET A 1 26.18 12.95 -33.74
N ALA A 2 27.02 12.16 -34.42
CA ALA A 2 26.97 10.67 -34.37
C ALA A 2 27.35 10.01 -33.03
N ARG A 3 28.26 10.63 -32.25
CA ARG A 3 28.70 10.09 -30.93
C ARG A 3 27.59 10.11 -29.87
N LYS A 4 26.75 11.15 -29.87
CA LYS A 4 25.63 11.32 -28.93
C LYS A 4 24.55 10.25 -29.15
N ARG A 5 24.21 9.98 -30.42
CA ARG A 5 23.27 8.92 -30.81
C ARG A 5 23.74 7.51 -30.43
N LYS A 6 25.06 7.22 -30.52
CA LYS A 6 25.64 5.93 -30.07
C LYS A 6 25.57 5.77 -28.54
N HIS A 7 25.79 6.85 -27.79
CA HIS A 7 25.66 6.84 -26.32
C HIS A 7 24.21 6.62 -25.90
N GLU A 8 23.27 7.37 -26.47
CA GLU A 8 21.83 7.23 -26.20
C GLU A 8 21.30 5.82 -26.51
N LYS A 9 21.75 5.21 -27.61
CA LYS A 9 21.39 3.83 -27.94
C LYS A 9 21.94 2.83 -26.91
N ARG A 10 23.21 2.96 -26.53
CA ARG A 10 23.84 2.10 -25.51
C ARG A 10 23.16 2.21 -24.15
N GLU A 11 22.76 3.41 -23.75
CA GLU A 11 22.06 3.64 -22.49
C GLU A 11 20.66 3.02 -22.52
N ARG A 12 19.93 3.13 -23.65
CA ARG A 12 18.66 2.40 -23.83
C ARG A 12 18.85 0.88 -23.81
N ASP A 13 19.86 0.37 -24.51
CA ASP A 13 20.15 -1.07 -24.56
C ASP A 13 20.56 -1.60 -23.18
N ARG A 14 21.29 -0.81 -22.38
CA ARG A 14 21.62 -1.11 -20.97
C ARG A 14 20.40 -1.06 -20.05
N GLN A 15 19.53 -0.07 -20.25
CA GLN A 15 18.29 0.05 -19.50
C GLN A 15 17.34 -1.11 -19.81
N ALA A 16 17.25 -1.51 -21.09
CA ALA A 16 16.46 -2.65 -21.55
C ALA A 16 17.05 -4.01 -21.09
N ASN A 17 18.38 -4.10 -20.91
CA ASN A 17 19.06 -5.31 -20.40
C ASN A 17 19.31 -5.29 -18.89
N ARG A 18 18.76 -4.33 -18.14
CA ARG A 18 18.94 -4.33 -16.68
C ARG A 18 18.14 -5.49 -16.12
N ALA A 19 18.85 -6.51 -15.63
CA ALA A 19 18.23 -7.64 -14.96
C ALA A 19 17.29 -7.15 -13.85
N ARG A 20 16.07 -7.70 -13.81
CA ARG A 20 15.07 -7.34 -12.81
C ARG A 20 15.58 -7.74 -11.43
N PRO A 21 15.38 -6.91 -10.40
CA PRO A 21 15.81 -7.24 -9.06
C PRO A 21 15.15 -8.54 -8.60
N VAL A 22 15.94 -9.40 -7.95
CA VAL A 22 15.49 -10.67 -7.37
C VAL A 22 15.49 -10.52 -5.87
N VAL A 23 14.34 -10.76 -5.23
CA VAL A 23 14.19 -10.75 -3.76
C VAL A 23 13.70 -12.12 -3.32
N ASN A 24 14.44 -12.75 -2.39
CA ASN A 24 14.13 -14.09 -1.89
C ASN A 24 13.88 -15.13 -3.00
N GLY A 25 14.66 -15.06 -4.09
CA GLY A 25 14.54 -15.95 -5.25
C GLY A 25 13.40 -15.61 -6.22
N VAL A 26 12.63 -14.55 -5.96
CA VAL A 26 11.53 -14.10 -6.82
C VAL A 26 11.96 -12.90 -7.67
N VAL A 27 11.78 -13.00 -8.98
CA VAL A 27 12.00 -11.90 -9.92
C VAL A 27 10.87 -10.87 -9.75
N LEU A 28 11.20 -9.63 -9.43
CA LEU A 28 10.21 -8.59 -9.18
C LEU A 28 9.48 -8.17 -10.46
N PRO A 29 8.14 -7.99 -10.41
CA PRO A 29 7.37 -7.36 -11.47
C PRO A 29 7.92 -5.98 -11.87
N GLU A 30 7.59 -5.51 -13.08
CA GLU A 30 7.99 -4.15 -13.50
C GLU A 30 7.22 -3.15 -12.65
N GLY A 31 7.90 -2.13 -12.15
CA GLY A 31 7.33 -1.16 -11.21
C GLY A 31 7.10 -1.70 -9.78
N ALA A 32 7.49 -2.94 -9.47
CA ALA A 32 7.34 -3.48 -8.12
C ALA A 32 8.35 -2.87 -7.15
N ILE A 33 7.92 -2.67 -5.91
CA ILE A 33 8.77 -2.24 -4.80
C ILE A 33 9.02 -3.44 -3.88
N PRO A 34 10.28 -3.75 -3.52
CA PRO A 34 10.58 -4.87 -2.63
C PRO A 34 10.06 -4.61 -1.21
N ALA A 35 9.49 -5.65 -0.60
CA ALA A 35 9.05 -5.60 0.79
C ALA A 35 10.21 -5.85 1.75
N ASP A 36 10.20 -5.16 2.88
CA ASP A 36 11.05 -5.50 4.03
C ASP A 36 10.24 -6.33 5.02
N LEU A 37 10.44 -7.65 4.96
CA LEU A 37 9.74 -8.61 5.80
C LEU A 37 10.00 -8.40 7.30
N SER A 38 11.17 -7.86 7.67
CA SER A 38 11.50 -7.57 9.07
C SER A 38 10.65 -6.43 9.65
N GLN A 39 10.09 -5.60 8.77
CA GLN A 39 9.25 -4.47 9.15
C GLN A 39 7.76 -4.80 9.08
N GLN A 40 7.34 -5.94 8.54
CA GLN A 40 5.92 -6.26 8.54
C GLN A 40 5.44 -6.71 9.93
N ALA A 41 4.16 -6.44 10.22
CA ALA A 41 3.56 -6.94 11.46
C ALA A 41 3.56 -8.48 11.47
N PRO A 42 3.85 -9.13 12.63
CA PRO A 42 3.74 -10.57 12.75
C PRO A 42 2.34 -11.04 12.35
N ASN A 43 2.27 -12.12 11.59
CA ASN A 43 1.02 -12.70 11.16
C ASN A 43 1.15 -14.24 11.14
N ASN A 44 0.09 -14.94 11.53
CA ASN A 44 0.13 -16.38 11.77
C ASN A 44 -0.59 -17.20 10.69
N SER A 45 -1.18 -16.54 9.68
CA SER A 45 -2.16 -17.17 8.79
C SER A 45 -1.99 -16.83 7.31
N TYR A 46 -1.20 -15.82 6.98
CA TYR A 46 -1.02 -15.35 5.61
C TYR A 46 0.46 -15.20 5.27
N SER A 47 0.84 -15.64 4.08
CA SER A 47 2.20 -15.37 3.61
C SER A 47 2.38 -13.86 3.44
N PRO A 48 3.43 -13.26 4.02
CA PRO A 48 3.70 -11.85 3.85
C PRO A 48 4.00 -11.51 2.38
N PRO A 49 3.56 -10.36 1.85
CA PRO A 49 3.92 -9.93 0.50
C PRO A 49 5.44 -9.71 0.43
N LEU A 50 6.07 -10.27 -0.60
CA LEU A 50 7.52 -10.13 -0.86
C LEU A 50 7.85 -8.85 -1.65
N PHE A 51 6.86 -8.28 -2.32
CA PHE A 51 6.93 -7.05 -3.07
C PHE A 51 5.53 -6.44 -3.17
N TYR A 52 5.47 -5.17 -3.53
CA TYR A 52 4.24 -4.42 -3.76
C TYR A 52 4.18 -3.96 -5.21
N VAL A 53 2.98 -3.91 -5.78
CA VAL A 53 2.71 -3.43 -7.15
C VAL A 53 1.49 -2.53 -7.11
N ASP A 54 1.40 -1.55 -8.01
CA ASP A 54 0.22 -0.70 -8.10
C ASP A 54 -1.05 -1.54 -8.33
N GLN A 55 -2.04 -1.37 -7.44
CA GLN A 55 -3.29 -2.13 -7.48
C GLN A 55 -4.48 -1.18 -7.72
N PRO A 56 -5.17 -1.26 -8.86
CA PRO A 56 -6.38 -0.49 -9.07
C PRO A 56 -7.49 -0.99 -8.15
N PHE A 57 -8.32 -0.08 -7.65
CA PHE A 57 -9.51 -0.40 -6.88
C PHE A 57 -10.61 0.64 -7.11
N THR A 58 -11.85 0.22 -6.98
CA THR A 58 -13.01 1.13 -7.01
C THR A 58 -13.44 1.43 -5.58
N CYS A 59 -13.60 2.72 -5.25
CA CYS A 59 -14.00 3.13 -3.91
C CYS A 59 -15.43 2.66 -3.61
N VAL A 60 -15.60 1.91 -2.51
CA VAL A 60 -16.93 1.36 -2.12
C VAL A 60 -17.97 2.41 -1.72
N ASP A 61 -17.54 3.64 -1.41
CA ASP A 61 -18.45 4.70 -0.95
C ASP A 61 -18.84 5.67 -2.08
N CYS A 62 -17.90 6.07 -2.94
CA CYS A 62 -18.15 7.07 -3.99
C CYS A 62 -18.00 6.54 -5.43
N GLY A 63 -17.55 5.30 -5.60
CA GLY A 63 -17.40 4.68 -6.93
C GLY A 63 -16.22 5.20 -7.76
N SER A 64 -15.33 6.03 -7.22
CA SER A 64 -14.15 6.48 -7.97
C SER A 64 -13.15 5.34 -8.16
N ASP A 65 -12.59 5.26 -9.37
CA ASP A 65 -11.47 4.36 -9.66
C ASP A 65 -10.16 5.02 -9.23
N GLU A 66 -9.42 4.31 -8.40
CA GLU A 66 -8.21 4.78 -7.75
C GLU A 66 -7.12 3.71 -7.86
N VAL A 67 -5.89 4.08 -7.55
CA VAL A 67 -4.76 3.14 -7.50
C VAL A 67 -4.16 3.15 -6.10
N TRP A 68 -4.09 1.96 -5.49
CA TRP A 68 -3.31 1.75 -4.29
C TRP A 68 -1.86 1.49 -4.68
N THR A 69 -1.04 2.53 -4.58
CA THR A 69 0.32 2.48 -5.12
C THR A 69 1.20 1.52 -4.31
N ALA A 70 2.23 0.98 -4.95
CA ALA A 70 3.23 0.14 -4.28
C ALA A 70 3.86 0.85 -3.06
N GLU A 71 4.08 2.17 -3.15
CA GLU A 71 4.59 2.99 -2.05
C GLU A 71 3.61 3.09 -0.88
N GLN A 72 2.32 3.27 -1.18
CA GLN A 72 1.27 3.32 -0.15
C GLN A 72 1.12 1.97 0.56
N GLN A 73 1.23 0.86 -0.18
CA GLN A 73 1.26 -0.48 0.39
C GLN A 73 2.47 -0.66 1.31
N LYS A 74 3.66 -0.30 0.85
CA LYS A 74 4.89 -0.38 1.66
C LYS A 74 4.74 0.38 2.98
N TRP A 75 4.31 1.64 2.92
CA TRP A 75 4.06 2.42 4.13
C TRP A 75 3.00 1.76 5.03
N TYR A 76 1.90 1.26 4.46
CA TYR A 76 0.81 0.66 5.23
C TYR A 76 1.25 -0.59 6.01
N TYR A 77 1.95 -1.51 5.35
CA TYR A 77 2.36 -2.77 5.97
C TYR A 77 3.58 -2.62 6.87
N GLU A 78 4.56 -1.80 6.47
CA GLU A 78 5.85 -1.73 7.16
C GLU A 78 5.92 -0.62 8.21
N VAL A 79 5.23 0.52 8.00
CA VAL A 79 5.28 1.67 8.93
C VAL A 79 4.02 1.71 9.78
N ALA A 80 2.84 1.70 9.16
CA ALA A 80 1.57 1.73 9.89
C ALA A 80 1.19 0.39 10.53
N LYS A 81 1.96 -0.68 10.26
CA LYS A 81 1.77 -2.05 10.77
C LYS A 81 0.34 -2.55 10.54
N GLY A 82 -0.22 -2.22 9.37
CA GLY A 82 -1.55 -2.67 8.98
C GLY A 82 -1.61 -4.20 8.81
N PRO A 83 -2.80 -4.82 9.01
CA PRO A 83 -2.96 -6.25 8.80
C PRO A 83 -2.65 -6.62 7.34
N ILE A 84 -1.88 -7.69 7.14
CA ILE A 84 -1.40 -8.10 5.81
C ILE A 84 -2.54 -8.44 4.84
N GLN A 85 -3.67 -8.94 5.35
CA GLN A 85 -4.86 -9.25 4.55
C GLN A 85 -5.67 -8.01 4.13
N ALA A 86 -5.37 -6.83 4.68
CA ALA A 86 -6.14 -5.63 4.36
C ALA A 86 -5.76 -5.08 2.98
N MET A 87 -6.78 -4.60 2.25
CA MET A 87 -6.61 -3.91 0.97
C MET A 87 -7.21 -2.50 0.99
N ALA A 88 -6.79 -1.65 0.05
CA ALA A 88 -7.47 -0.38 -0.17
C ALA A 88 -8.83 -0.58 -0.84
N ILE A 89 -9.89 -0.19 -0.15
CA ILE A 89 -11.28 -0.22 -0.66
C ILE A 89 -11.94 1.16 -0.67
N ARG A 90 -11.25 2.19 -0.14
CA ARG A 90 -11.73 3.57 -0.04
C ARG A 90 -10.67 4.55 -0.50
N CYS A 91 -11.09 5.52 -1.32
CA CYS A 91 -10.27 6.67 -1.69
C CYS A 91 -9.90 7.49 -0.43
N ARG A 92 -8.93 8.39 -0.57
CA ARG A 92 -8.41 9.18 0.56
C ARG A 92 -9.50 9.99 1.26
N ASP A 93 -10.39 10.63 0.50
CA ASP A 93 -11.44 11.47 1.07
C ASP A 93 -12.51 10.65 1.79
N CYS A 94 -12.96 9.54 1.20
CA CYS A 94 -13.92 8.65 1.85
C CYS A 94 -13.31 7.98 3.09
N ARG A 95 -12.01 7.68 3.08
CA ARG A 95 -11.29 7.16 4.26
C ARG A 95 -11.23 8.18 5.40
N ARG A 96 -11.02 9.48 5.09
CA ARG A 96 -11.07 10.56 6.08
C ARG A 96 -12.46 10.68 6.72
N LYS A 97 -13.51 10.78 5.89
CA LYS A 97 -14.91 10.85 6.35
C LYS A 97 -15.30 9.62 7.19
N HIS A 98 -14.85 8.43 6.79
CA HIS A 98 -15.10 7.21 7.56
C HIS A 98 -14.44 7.25 8.94
N ARG A 99 -13.20 7.73 9.05
CA ARG A 99 -12.51 7.88 10.35
C ARG A 99 -13.26 8.83 11.27
N GLU A 100 -13.65 10.01 10.78
CA GLU A 100 -14.42 11.00 11.55
C GLU A 100 -15.73 10.39 12.09
N ARG A 101 -16.48 9.66 11.26
CA ARG A 101 -17.73 8.98 11.69
C ARG A 101 -17.47 7.94 12.78
N VAL A 102 -16.45 7.09 12.62
CA VAL A 102 -16.11 6.05 13.60
C VAL A 102 -15.68 6.66 14.93
N GLU A 103 -14.88 7.73 14.90
CA GLU A 103 -14.45 8.46 16.09
C GLU A 103 -15.62 9.11 16.81
N GLU A 104 -16.54 9.73 16.08
CA GLU A 104 -17.76 10.30 16.66
C GLU A 104 -18.64 9.23 17.31
N GLN A 105 -18.83 8.10 16.66
CA GLN A 105 -19.58 6.96 17.22
C GLN A 105 -18.93 6.42 18.50
N ARG A 106 -17.60 6.26 18.50
CA ARG A 106 -16.85 5.84 19.70
C ARG A 106 -17.04 6.84 20.84
N ARG A 107 -16.95 8.14 20.56
CA ARG A 107 -17.15 9.21 21.56
C ARG A 107 -18.56 9.16 22.15
N LYS A 108 -19.59 9.02 21.32
CA LYS A 108 -20.98 8.89 21.76
C LYS A 108 -21.18 7.62 22.61
N SER A 109 -20.62 6.50 22.19
CA SER A 109 -20.69 5.23 22.95
C SER A 109 -20.04 5.34 24.32
N MET A 110 -18.84 5.93 24.43
CA MET A 110 -18.17 6.12 25.71
C MET A 110 -18.94 7.07 26.65
N ALA A 111 -19.49 8.17 26.11
CA ALA A 111 -20.31 9.09 26.88
C ALA A 111 -21.59 8.42 27.41
N GLY A 112 -22.26 7.60 26.58
CA GLY A 112 -23.41 6.81 27.00
C GLY A 112 -23.08 5.82 28.11
N GLN A 113 -21.95 5.11 28.01
CA GLN A 113 -21.48 4.17 29.03
C GLN A 113 -21.16 4.85 30.37
N LEU A 114 -20.65 6.08 30.35
CA LEU A 114 -20.36 6.86 31.57
C LEU A 114 -21.65 7.35 32.25
N ASN A 115 -22.66 7.76 31.48
CA ASN A 115 -23.94 8.21 32.02
C ASN A 115 -24.73 7.06 32.63
N ASN A 116 -24.70 5.87 32.01
CA ASN A 116 -25.40 4.69 32.51
C ASN A 116 -24.80 4.07 33.79
N LYS A 117 -23.56 4.44 34.15
CA LYS A 117 -22.89 4.03 35.40
C LYS A 117 -23.15 4.98 36.58
N LYS A 118 -23.76 6.14 36.33
CA LYS A 118 -24.07 7.17 37.34
C LYS A 118 -25.55 7.19 37.75
N SER A 119 -26.39 6.33 37.16
CA SER A 119 -27.78 6.10 37.53
C SER A 119 -27.91 4.81 38.33
#